data_AF-A0A0E3U5V6-F1
#
_entry.id   AF-A0A0E3U5V6-F1
#
_cell.length_a   1.000
_cell.length_b   1.000
_cell.length_c   1.000
_cell.angle_alpha   90.00
_cell.angle_beta   90.00
_cell.angle_gamma   90.00
#
_symmetry.space_group_name_H-M   'P 1'
#
loop_
_entity.id
_entity.type
_entity.pdbx_description
1 polymer ?
#
loop_
_entity_poly.entity_id
_entity_poly.type
_entity_poly.pdbx_seq_one_letter_code
_entity_poly.pdbx_strand_id
1 'polypeptide(L)'
;MSLAVIVPLGVVYAFVYGPEASLFCELFDTRVRYTGISVVYQVSGIVSSSITPLIAATLLEYGGHKPWWIAVYVLGVGCLSAACAKAMKRTY
;
A
#
# COMPACT_ATOMS: atom_id res chain seq x y z
N MET A 1 -24.53 4.85 5.52
CA MET A 1 -23.69 3.91 4.75
C MET A 1 -22.80 4.63 3.75
N SER A 2 -23.34 5.45 2.85
CA SER A 2 -22.58 6.06 1.74
C SER A 2 -21.46 7.02 2.19
N LEU A 3 -21.69 7.87 3.20
CA LEU A 3 -20.66 8.79 3.71
C LEU A 3 -19.45 8.06 4.30
N ALA A 4 -19.65 6.89 4.91
CA ALA A 4 -18.57 6.08 5.48
C ALA A 4 -17.66 5.47 4.40
N VAL A 5 -18.11 5.41 3.15
CA VAL A 5 -17.32 4.94 2.00
C VAL A 5 -16.73 6.11 1.23
N ILE A 6 -17.51 7.19 1.06
CA ILE A 6 -17.11 8.38 0.31
C ILE A 6 -15.94 9.10 0.99
N VAL A 7 -15.95 9.22 2.32
CA VAL A 7 -14.87 9.95 3.02
C VAL A 7 -13.52 9.21 2.92
N PRO A 8 -13.42 7.90 3.22
CA PRO A 8 -12.15 7.19 3.07
C PRO A 8 -11.70 7.06 1.61
N LEU A 9 -12.60 6.65 0.70
CA LEU A 9 -12.20 6.38 -0.69
C LEU A 9 -12.11 7.66 -1.55
N GLY A 10 -12.89 8.69 -1.24
CA GLY A 10 -12.91 9.93 -2.01
C GLY A 10 -11.87 10.93 -1.56
N VAL A 11 -11.65 11.07 -0.24
CA VAL A 11 -10.76 12.10 0.30
C VAL A 11 -9.42 11.51 0.74
N VAL A 12 -9.46 10.52 1.64
CA VAL A 12 -8.22 9.97 2.21
C VAL A 12 -7.41 9.25 1.15
N TYR A 13 -8.05 8.39 0.36
CA TYR A 13 -7.38 7.65 -0.71
C TYR A 13 -6.79 8.57 -1.78
N ALA A 14 -7.52 9.61 -2.19
CA ALA A 14 -7.03 10.60 -3.16
C ALA A 14 -5.79 11.36 -2.64
N PHE A 15 -5.77 11.69 -1.35
CA PHE A 15 -4.63 12.38 -0.73
C PHE A 15 -3.37 11.51 -0.66
N VAL A 16 -3.54 10.19 -0.54
CA VAL A 16 -2.42 9.22 -0.55
C VAL A 16 -1.94 8.96 -1.98
N TYR A 17 -2.86 8.76 -2.92
CA TYR A 17 -2.52 8.43 -4.32
C TYR A 17 -1.94 9.60 -5.11
N GLY A 18 -2.29 10.84 -4.76
CA GLY A 18 -1.77 12.04 -5.42
C GLY A 18 -0.23 12.12 -5.43
N PRO A 19 0.44 12.15 -4.26
CA PRO A 19 1.90 12.18 -4.21
C PRO A 19 2.56 10.90 -4.70
N GLU A 20 1.89 9.75 -4.56
CA GLU A 20 2.39 8.43 -4.99
C GLU A 20 2.73 8.40 -6.50
N ALA A 21 1.84 8.94 -7.34
CA ALA A 21 2.06 9.00 -8.79
C ALA A 21 3.29 9.87 -9.17
N SER A 22 3.51 10.98 -8.46
CA SER A 22 4.68 11.84 -8.69
C SER A 22 5.98 11.17 -8.26
N LEU A 23 5.97 10.45 -7.13
CA LEU A 23 7.11 9.73 -6.58
C LEU A 23 7.56 8.62 -7.52
N PHE A 24 6.61 7.83 -8.04
CA PHE A 24 6.92 6.78 -9.00
C PHE A 24 7.46 7.32 -10.31
N CYS A 25 6.96 8.46 -10.76
CA CYS A 25 7.55 9.14 -11.90
C CYS A 25 9.03 9.47 -11.59
N GLU A 26 9.37 10.11 -10.48
CA GLU A 26 10.75 10.47 -10.15
C GLU A 26 11.71 9.27 -10.06
N LEU A 27 11.22 8.07 -9.76
CA LEU A 27 12.04 6.86 -9.64
C LEU A 27 12.50 6.24 -10.97
N PHE A 28 11.78 6.48 -12.07
CA PHE A 28 12.04 5.85 -13.37
C PHE A 28 12.44 6.87 -14.43
N ASP A 29 13.35 6.48 -15.32
CA ASP A 29 13.73 7.29 -16.48
C ASP A 29 12.51 7.53 -17.40
N THR A 30 12.45 8.72 -18.01
CA THR A 30 11.37 9.15 -18.91
C THR A 30 11.04 8.14 -20.01
N ARG A 31 12.02 7.39 -20.53
CA ARG A 31 11.78 6.43 -21.63
C ARG A 31 11.05 5.16 -21.17
N VAL A 32 11.15 4.80 -19.89
CA VAL A 32 10.60 3.54 -19.34
C VAL A 32 9.60 3.75 -18.21
N ARG A 33 9.26 4.99 -17.86
CA ARG A 33 8.31 5.33 -16.80
C ARG A 33 7.01 4.56 -16.88
N TYR A 34 6.33 4.60 -18.03
CA TYR A 34 4.99 4.02 -18.16
C TYR A 34 5.01 2.49 -18.00
N THR A 35 5.97 1.81 -18.64
CA THR A 35 6.10 0.36 -18.56
C THR A 35 6.62 -0.09 -17.20
N GLY A 36 7.61 0.61 -16.64
CA GLY A 36 8.16 0.34 -15.31
C GLY A 36 7.11 0.47 -14.21
N ILE A 37 6.36 1.57 -14.20
CA ILE A 37 5.27 1.80 -13.22
C ILE A 37 4.19 0.73 -13.35
N SER A 38 3.76 0.39 -14.57
CA SER A 38 2.74 -0.65 -14.80
C SER A 38 3.19 -2.02 -14.29
N VAL A 39 4.43 -2.43 -14.58
CA VAL A 39 4.97 -3.69 -14.08
C VAL A 39 5.03 -3.72 -12.55
N VAL A 40 5.49 -2.63 -11.92
CA VAL A 40 5.53 -2.52 -10.45
C VAL A 40 4.13 -2.60 -9.85
N TYR A 41 3.12 -1.93 -10.43
CA TYR A 41 1.74 -2.01 -9.97
C TYR A 41 1.18 -3.43 -10.07
N GLN A 42 1.39 -4.11 -11.19
CA GLN A 42 0.86 -5.46 -11.39
C GLN A 42 1.53 -6.47 -10.45
N VAL A 43 2.86 -6.43 -10.35
CA VAL A 43 3.62 -7.34 -9.48
C VAL A 43 3.28 -7.09 -8.01
N SER A 44 3.31 -5.83 -7.57
CA SER A 44 2.97 -5.46 -6.19
C SER A 44 1.51 -5.78 -5.87
N GLY A 45 0.60 -5.56 -6.82
CA GLY A 45 -0.81 -5.89 -6.69
C GLY A 45 -1.04 -7.38 -6.48
N ILE A 46 -0.40 -8.25 -7.28
CA ILE A 46 -0.52 -9.71 -7.13
C ILE A 46 0.03 -10.14 -5.76
N VAL A 47 1.24 -9.68 -5.41
CA VAL A 47 1.90 -10.06 -4.16
C VAL A 47 1.11 -9.60 -2.93
N SER A 48 0.72 -8.32 -2.90
CA SER A 48 -0.01 -7.74 -1.79
C SER A 48 -1.42 -8.31 -1.66
N SER A 49 -2.12 -8.53 -2.78
CA SER A 49 -3.51 -9.00 -2.78
C SER A 49 -3.63 -10.48 -2.39
N SER A 50 -2.62 -11.31 -2.66
CA SER A 50 -2.62 -12.72 -2.23
C SER A 50 -2.12 -12.92 -0.81
N ILE A 51 -1.06 -12.23 -0.40
CA ILE A 51 -0.42 -12.45 0.91
C ILE A 51 -1.24 -11.83 2.05
N THR A 52 -1.80 -10.65 1.83
CA THR A 52 -2.55 -9.91 2.88
C THR A 52 -3.75 -10.69 3.45
N PRO A 53 -4.68 -11.24 2.64
CA PRO A 53 -5.81 -12.00 3.19
C PRO A 53 -5.37 -13.32 3.85
N LEU A 54 -4.32 -13.97 3.36
CA LEU A 54 -3.77 -15.19 3.97
C LEU A 54 -3.23 -14.90 5.37
N ILE A 55 -2.42 -13.85 5.53
CA ILE A 55 -1.90 -13.44 6.83
C ILE A 55 -3.04 -12.96 7.73
N ALA A 56 -3.99 -12.18 7.22
CA ALA A 56 -5.12 -11.71 8.01
C ALA A 56 -6.00 -12.87 8.53
N ALA A 57 -6.27 -13.88 7.71
CA ALA A 57 -7.04 -15.06 8.10
C ALA A 57 -6.32 -15.85 9.21
N THR A 58 -5.04 -16.13 9.03
CA THR A 58 -4.23 -16.87 10.03
C THR A 58 -4.09 -16.09 11.35
N LEU A 59 -3.92 -14.78 11.31
CA LEU A 59 -3.89 -13.93 12.51
C LEU A 59 -5.26 -13.85 13.20
N LEU A 60 -6.35 -13.90 12.44
CA LEU A 60 -7.71 -13.88 13.00
C LEU A 60 -8.02 -15.18 13.75
N GLU A 61 -7.62 -16.33 13.19
CA GLU A 61 -7.73 -17.63 13.84
C GLU A 61 -6.87 -17.70 15.11
N TYR A 62 -5.61 -17.25 15.03
CA TYR A 62 -4.70 -17.21 16.17
C TYR A 62 -5.18 -16.26 17.29
N GLY A 63 -5.80 -15.15 16.89
CA GLY A 63 -6.33 -14.12 17.79
C GLY A 63 -7.66 -14.44 18.46
N GLY A 64 -8.25 -15.61 18.19
CA GLY A 64 -9.56 -15.99 18.70
C GLY A 64 -10.68 -15.05 18.21
N HIS A 65 -10.66 -14.69 16.93
CA HIS A 65 -11.61 -13.76 16.28
C HIS A 65 -11.54 -12.30 16.76
N LYS A 66 -10.48 -11.93 17.51
CA LYS A 66 -10.27 -10.53 17.91
C LYS A 66 -9.50 -9.76 16.82
N PRO A 67 -9.99 -8.61 16.36
CA PRO A 67 -9.35 -7.83 15.28
C PRO A 67 -8.05 -7.13 15.70
N TRP A 68 -7.65 -7.24 16.97
CA TRP A 68 -6.46 -6.58 17.52
C TRP A 68 -5.18 -6.98 16.79
N TRP A 69 -5.02 -8.26 16.46
CA TRP A 69 -3.84 -8.75 15.76
C TRP A 69 -3.75 -8.22 14.32
N ILE A 70 -4.90 -8.08 13.64
CA ILE A 70 -4.97 -7.47 12.32
C ILE A 70 -4.56 -5.99 12.40
N ALA A 71 -4.99 -5.27 13.43
CA ALA A 71 -4.60 -3.87 13.63
C ALA A 71 -3.08 -3.73 13.82
N VAL A 72 -2.45 -4.61 14.61
CA VAL A 72 -0.99 -4.64 14.80
C VAL A 72 -0.27 -4.96 13.48
N TYR A 73 -0.78 -5.90 12.69
CA TYR A 73 -0.25 -6.22 11.36
C TYR A 73 -0.29 -5.00 10.43
N VAL A 74 -1.43 -4.31 10.35
CA VAL A 74 -1.59 -3.10 9.52
C VAL A 74 -0.63 -2.00 9.97
N LEU A 75 -0.47 -1.80 11.29
CA LEU A 75 0.50 -0.87 11.86
C LEU A 75 1.95 -1.23 11.47
N GLY A 76 2.31 -2.51 11.54
CA GLY A 76 3.63 -3.01 11.15
C GLY A 76 3.92 -2.79 9.66
N VAL A 77 2.97 -3.11 8.79
CA VAL A 77 3.09 -2.86 7.34
C VAL A 77 3.17 -1.37 7.03
N GLY A 78 2.39 -0.53 7.73
CA GLY A 78 2.48 0.93 7.60
C GLY A 78 3.85 1.49 8.01
N CYS A 79 4.41 0.99 9.11
CA CYS A 79 5.76 1.36 9.55
C CYS A 79 6.83 0.90 8.55
N LEU A 80 6.70 -0.30 8.00
CA LEU A 80 7.59 -0.82 6.95
C LEU A 80 7.51 0.05 5.69
N SER A 81 6.31 0.42 5.25
CA SER A 81 6.11 1.31 4.11
C SER A 81 6.76 2.67 4.34
N ALA A 82 6.57 3.26 5.52
CA ALA A 82 7.23 4.52 5.90
C ALA A 82 8.77 4.40 5.92
N ALA A 83 9.31 3.27 6.40
CA ALA A 83 10.74 3.00 6.38
C ALA A 83 11.29 2.89 4.94
N CYS A 84 10.60 2.17 4.06
CA CYS A 84 10.94 2.06 2.64
C CYS A 84 10.88 3.42 1.94
N ALA A 85 9.85 4.22 2.20
CA ALA A 85 9.72 5.58 1.68
C ALA A 85 10.88 6.48 2.12
N LYS A 86 11.36 6.35 3.37
CA LYS A 86 12.56 7.08 3.84
C LYS A 86 13.86 6.54 3.25
N ALA A 87 13.94 5.24 2.97
CA ALA A 87 15.12 4.62 2.38
C ALA A 87 15.26 4.92 0.87
N MET A 88 14.15 5.24 0.20
CA MET A 88 14.13 5.72 -1.17
C MET A 88 14.90 7.04 -1.27
N LYS A 89 16.16 6.97 -1.70
CA LYS A 89 16.93 8.18 -2.03
C LYS A 89 16.35 8.76 -3.31
N ARG A 90 15.89 10.01 -3.24
CA ARG A 90 15.54 10.79 -4.43
C ARG A 90 16.73 10.80 -5.38
N THR A 91 16.54 10.31 -6.60
CA THR A 91 17.59 10.28 -7.62
C THR A 91 17.66 11.55 -8.46
N TYR A 92 16.93 12.63 -8.10
CA TYR A 92 17.16 13.99 -8.58
C TYR A 92 16.75 15.00 -7.50
#